data_AF-A0A1E3LGW3-F1
#
_entry.id   AF-A0A1E3LGW3-F1
#
_cell.length_a   1.000
_cell.length_b   1.000
_cell.length_c   1.000
_cell.angle_alpha   90.00
_cell.angle_beta   90.00
_cell.angle_gamma   90.00
#
_symmetry.space_group_name_H-M   'P 1'
#
loop_
_entity.id
_entity.type
_entity.pdbx_description
1 polymer ?
#
loop_
_entity_poly.entity_id
_entity_poly.type
_entity_poly.pdbx_seq_one_letter_code
_entity_poly.pdbx_strand_id
1 'polypeptide(L)'
;MTATSGTTGSSAAPATVDIVLTAPDAQLLMSALSELPFKRVFELIGMLNRQANAATPGAPLVCALDPGAFALIVEALGQLPYHRVHVLIDDLKAQLHAARDAGERASGSPMRAPRHAARVPGVRMP
;
A
#
# COMPACT_ATOMS: atom_id res chain seq x y z
N MET A 1 -12.26 14.64 43.55
CA MET A 1 -11.20 15.10 42.63
C MET A 1 -10.18 14.00 42.48
N THR A 2 -10.14 13.33 41.33
CA THR A 2 -8.92 12.95 40.58
C THR A 2 -9.36 12.18 39.34
N ALA A 3 -9.10 12.77 38.19
CA ALA A 3 -9.31 12.19 36.88
C ALA A 3 -8.14 11.26 36.54
N THR A 4 -8.43 10.03 36.14
CA THR A 4 -7.49 9.17 35.43
C THR A 4 -7.84 9.21 33.95
N SER A 5 -7.08 10.02 33.22
CA SER A 5 -7.05 10.06 31.77
C SER A 5 -6.72 8.67 31.23
N GLY A 6 -7.72 8.01 30.65
CA GLY A 6 -7.52 6.84 29.81
C GLY A 6 -6.90 7.27 28.49
N THR A 7 -5.64 6.93 28.29
CA THR A 7 -4.89 7.01 27.04
C THR A 7 -5.77 6.54 25.87
N THR A 8 -6.11 7.44 24.96
CA THR A 8 -6.63 7.09 23.64
C THR A 8 -5.51 6.36 22.91
N GLY A 9 -5.55 5.03 22.94
CA GLY A 9 -4.81 4.20 22.00
C GLY A 9 -5.26 4.60 20.60
N SER A 10 -4.46 5.45 19.95
CA SER A 10 -4.57 5.68 18.51
C SER A 10 -4.21 4.34 17.87
N SER A 11 -5.24 3.52 17.64
CA SER A 11 -5.15 2.32 16.81
C SER A 11 -4.95 2.81 15.38
N ALA A 12 -3.74 3.27 15.07
CA ALA A 12 -3.32 3.55 13.71
C ALA A 12 -3.53 2.26 12.93
N ALA A 13 -4.51 2.28 12.02
CA ALA A 13 -4.71 1.16 11.11
C ALA A 13 -3.35 0.85 10.45
N PRO A 14 -2.93 -0.42 10.38
CA PRO A 14 -1.67 -0.77 9.76
C PRO A 14 -1.68 -0.19 8.34
N ALA A 15 -0.64 0.58 8.01
CA ALA A 15 -0.53 1.18 6.68
C ALA A 15 -0.48 0.06 5.66
N THR A 16 -1.53 -0.08 4.85
CA THR A 16 -1.61 -1.07 3.79
C THR A 16 -1.09 -0.51 2.49
N VAL A 17 -0.45 -1.36 1.68
CA VAL A 17 -0.04 -1.07 0.32
C VAL A 17 -0.89 -1.90 -0.62
N ASP A 18 -1.50 -1.24 -1.60
CA ASP A 18 -2.23 -1.93 -2.66
C ASP A 18 -1.26 -2.38 -3.74
N ILE A 19 -1.24 -3.68 -4.02
CA ILE A 19 -0.50 -4.26 -5.14
C ILE A 19 -1.46 -4.83 -6.18
N VAL A 20 -1.05 -4.80 -7.44
CA VAL A 20 -1.77 -5.40 -8.57
C VAL A 20 -1.08 -6.69 -8.97
N LEU A 21 -1.83 -7.78 -8.97
CA LEU A 21 -1.37 -9.11 -9.36
C LEU A 21 -2.12 -9.59 -10.61
N THR A 22 -1.36 -10.04 -11.62
CA THR A 22 -1.94 -10.78 -12.75
C THR A 22 -2.19 -12.24 -12.35
N ALA A 23 -2.99 -12.97 -13.13
CA ALA A 23 -3.25 -14.39 -12.85
C ALA A 23 -1.97 -15.25 -12.83
N PRO A 24 -1.01 -15.10 -13.77
CA PRO A 24 0.30 -15.76 -13.69
C PRO A 24 1.07 -15.44 -12.41
N ASP A 25 1.10 -14.17 -12.00
CA ASP A 25 1.84 -13.73 -10.80
C ASP A 25 1.22 -14.28 -9.53
N ALA A 26 -0.11 -14.28 -9.44
CA ALA A 26 -0.84 -14.88 -8.33
C ALA A 26 -0.54 -16.38 -8.21
N GLN A 27 -0.46 -17.10 -9.34
CA GLN A 27 -0.11 -18.52 -9.33
C GLN A 27 1.33 -18.76 -8.87
N LEU A 28 2.27 -17.92 -9.31
CA LEU A 28 3.67 -17.98 -8.89
C LEU A 28 3.82 -17.67 -7.39
N LEU A 29 3.09 -16.68 -6.90
CA LEU A 29 3.02 -16.31 -5.49
C LEU A 29 2.51 -17.47 -4.63
N MET A 30 1.40 -18.10 -5.04
CA MET A 30 0.83 -19.25 -4.33
C MET A 30 1.79 -20.44 -4.31
N SER A 31 2.54 -20.65 -5.39
CA SER A 31 3.58 -21.68 -5.45
C SER A 31 4.70 -21.38 -4.45
N ALA A 32 5.18 -20.13 -4.39
CA ALA A 32 6.22 -19.70 -3.45
C ALA A 32 5.79 -19.85 -1.98
N LEU A 33 4.55 -19.47 -1.66
CA LEU A 33 4.00 -19.59 -0.31
C LEU A 33 3.82 -21.06 0.12
N SER A 34 3.59 -21.97 -0.83
CA SER A 34 3.42 -23.40 -0.52
C SER A 34 4.71 -24.10 -0.07
N GLU A 35 5.87 -23.55 -0.39
CA GLU A 35 7.19 -24.06 0.02
C GLU A 35 7.57 -23.63 1.46
N LEU A 36 6.83 -22.69 2.04
CA LEU A 36 7.06 -22.20 3.40
C LEU A 36 6.26 -23.03 4.44
N PRO A 37 6.76 -23.12 5.69
CA PRO A 37 6.02 -23.84 6.74
C PRO A 37 4.65 -23.20 6.97
N PHE A 38 3.59 -24.01 6.92
CA PHE A 38 2.19 -23.57 6.93
C PHE A 38 1.83 -22.51 8.00
N LYS A 39 2.40 -22.62 9.21
CA LYS A 39 2.20 -21.64 10.30
C LYS A 39 2.61 -20.21 9.94
N ARG A 40 3.53 -20.03 8.99
CA ARG A 40 3.98 -18.71 8.52
C ARG A 40 3.07 -18.11 7.46
N VAL A 41 2.40 -18.95 6.66
CA VAL A 41 1.66 -18.49 5.47
C VAL A 41 0.14 -18.57 5.61
N PHE A 42 -0.38 -19.27 6.62
CA PHE A 42 -1.81 -19.53 6.77
C PHE A 42 -2.69 -18.26 6.73
N GLU A 43 -2.34 -17.24 7.51
CA GLU A 43 -3.11 -16.01 7.58
C GLU A 43 -3.04 -15.20 6.27
N LEU A 44 -1.86 -15.18 5.65
CA LEU A 44 -1.62 -14.53 4.35
C LEU A 44 -2.42 -15.20 3.23
N ILE A 45 -2.37 -16.53 3.13
CA ILE A 45 -3.14 -17.28 2.14
C ILE A 45 -4.64 -17.07 2.37
N GLY A 46 -5.08 -17.08 3.63
CA GLY A 46 -6.47 -16.79 3.98
C GLY A 46 -6.91 -15.38 3.55
N MET A 47 -6.06 -14.38 3.75
CA MET A 47 -6.31 -13.00 3.29
C MET A 47 -6.38 -12.91 1.76
N LEU A 48 -5.39 -13.46 1.05
CA LEU A 48 -5.34 -13.43 -0.40
C LEU A 48 -6.55 -14.13 -1.03
N ASN A 49 -6.96 -15.28 -0.49
CA ASN A 49 -8.16 -15.98 -0.95
C ASN A 49 -9.44 -15.17 -0.74
N ARG A 50 -9.58 -14.45 0.38
CA ARG A 50 -10.74 -13.58 0.61
C ARG A 50 -10.78 -12.43 -0.41
N GLN A 51 -9.64 -11.80 -0.67
CA GLN A 51 -9.53 -10.72 -1.66
C GLN A 51 -9.79 -11.23 -3.09
N ALA A 52 -9.26 -12.40 -3.44
CA ALA A 52 -9.49 -13.03 -4.74
C ALA A 52 -10.97 -13.38 -4.97
N ASN A 53 -11.65 -13.91 -3.95
CA ASN A 53 -13.09 -14.22 -4.03
C ASN A 53 -13.99 -12.97 -4.08
N ALA A 54 -13.50 -11.84 -3.56
CA ALA A 54 -14.20 -10.56 -3.65
C ALA A 54 -13.93 -9.82 -4.98
N ALA A 55 -12.91 -10.23 -5.72
CA ALA A 55 -12.53 -9.61 -6.99
C ALA A 55 -13.40 -10.12 -8.15
N THR A 56 -13.49 -9.30 -9.20
CA THR A 56 -14.19 -9.70 -10.43
C THR A 56 -13.37 -10.76 -11.17
N PRO A 57 -13.96 -11.92 -11.54
CA PRO A 57 -13.25 -12.94 -12.29
C PRO A 57 -12.66 -12.40 -13.60
N GLY A 58 -11.39 -12.69 -13.85
CA GLY A 58 -10.68 -12.28 -15.08
C GLY A 58 -10.09 -10.86 -15.05
N ALA A 59 -10.35 -10.08 -14.01
CA ALA A 59 -9.67 -8.80 -13.79
C ALA A 59 -8.37 -9.00 -12.98
N PRO A 60 -7.38 -8.09 -13.13
CA PRO A 60 -6.22 -8.05 -12.23
C PRO A 60 -6.67 -7.93 -10.77
N LEU A 61 -6.01 -8.68 -9.89
CA LEU A 61 -6.34 -8.70 -8.47
C LEU A 61 -5.63 -7.54 -7.77
N VAL A 62 -6.38 -6.67 -7.10
CA VAL A 62 -5.84 -5.63 -6.23
C VAL A 62 -5.84 -6.13 -4.79
N CYS A 63 -4.66 -6.31 -4.21
CA CYS A 63 -4.48 -6.80 -2.85
C CYS A 63 -3.96 -5.71 -1.94
N ALA A 64 -4.71 -5.42 -0.87
CA ALA A 64 -4.22 -4.59 0.23
C ALA A 64 -3.37 -5.44 1.17
N LEU A 65 -2.09 -5.09 1.32
CA LEU A 65 -1.12 -5.82 2.14
C LEU A 65 -0.57 -4.94 3.26
N ASP A 66 -0.49 -5.46 4.48
CA ASP A 66 0.32 -4.84 5.53
C ASP A 66 1.83 -5.08 5.29
N PRO A 67 2.72 -4.35 6.00
CA PRO A 67 4.16 -4.47 5.78
C PRO A 67 4.73 -5.87 6.07
N GLY A 68 4.15 -6.60 7.03
CA GLY A 68 4.57 -7.96 7.38
C GLY A 68 4.17 -8.96 6.29
N ALA A 69 2.93 -8.85 5.79
CA ALA A 69 2.46 -9.63 4.65
C ALA A 69 3.33 -9.40 3.41
N PHE A 70 3.66 -8.14 3.09
CA PHE A 70 4.51 -7.79 1.96
C PHE A 70 5.92 -8.37 2.10
N ALA A 71 6.56 -8.23 3.27
CA ALA A 71 7.89 -8.78 3.51
C ALA A 71 7.92 -10.31 3.33
N LEU A 72 6.88 -11.00 3.81
CA LEU A 72 6.78 -12.45 3.69
C LEU A 72 6.60 -12.91 2.24
N ILE A 73 5.87 -12.14 1.43
CA ILE A 73 5.75 -12.38 -0.02
C ILE A 73 7.12 -12.28 -0.70
N VAL A 74 7.88 -11.22 -0.42
CA VAL A 74 9.20 -11.03 -1.01
C VAL A 74 10.17 -12.12 -0.57
N GLU A 75 10.13 -12.52 0.71
CA GLU A 75 10.93 -13.64 1.24
C GLU A 75 10.60 -14.95 0.51
N ALA A 76 9.31 -15.27 0.36
CA ALA A 76 8.85 -16.47 -0.33
C ALA A 76 9.30 -16.50 -1.79
N LEU A 77 9.10 -15.40 -2.52
CA LEU A 77 9.54 -15.28 -3.92
C LEU A 77 11.06 -15.41 -4.05
N GLY A 78 11.82 -14.89 -3.08
CA GLY A 78 13.28 -15.00 -3.04
C GLY A 78 13.82 -16.42 -2.90
N GLN A 79 13.00 -17.41 -2.50
CA GLN A 79 13.39 -18.82 -2.42
C GLN A 79 13.29 -19.56 -3.77
N LEU A 80 12.60 -18.98 -4.76
CA LEU A 80 12.44 -19.59 -6.07
C LEU A 80 13.61 -19.23 -7.01
N PRO A 81 13.86 -20.04 -8.06
CA PRO A 81 14.91 -19.74 -9.03
C PRO A 81 14.75 -18.33 -9.64
N TYR A 82 15.82 -17.52 -9.57
CA TYR A 82 15.81 -16.09 -9.94
C TYR A 82 15.15 -15.80 -11.30
N HIS A 83 15.40 -16.64 -12.31
CA HIS A 83 14.82 -16.49 -13.64
C HIS A 83 13.28 -16.49 -13.66
N ARG A 84 12.62 -17.09 -12.66
CA ARG A 84 11.15 -17.14 -12.54
C ARG A 84 10.56 -15.96 -11.80
N VAL A 85 11.30 -15.37 -10.86
CA VAL A 85 10.74 -14.42 -9.88
C VAL A 85 11.24 -12.99 -10.02
N HIS A 86 12.37 -12.76 -10.69
CA HIS A 86 12.97 -11.42 -10.72
C HIS A 86 12.02 -10.35 -11.28
N VAL A 87 11.26 -10.67 -12.33
CA VAL A 87 10.26 -9.76 -12.92
C VAL A 87 9.21 -9.38 -11.89
N LEU A 88 8.58 -10.35 -11.23
CA LEU A 88 7.56 -10.10 -10.22
C LEU A 88 8.11 -9.34 -9.01
N ILE A 89 9.32 -9.67 -8.56
CA ILE A 89 9.96 -8.98 -7.44
C ILE A 89 10.24 -7.51 -7.80
N ASP A 90 10.72 -7.24 -9.02
CA ASP A 90 11.01 -5.87 -9.45
C ASP A 90 9.73 -5.06 -9.70
N ASP A 91 8.68 -5.69 -10.21
CA ASP A 91 7.35 -5.07 -10.34
C ASP A 91 6.75 -4.71 -8.98
N LEU A 92 6.85 -5.60 -7.98
CA LEU A 92 6.39 -5.33 -6.61
C LEU A 92 7.17 -4.18 -5.95
N LYS A 93 8.49 -4.12 -6.16
CA LYS A 93 9.31 -3.00 -5.70
C LYS A 93 8.89 -1.70 -6.36
N ALA A 94 8.67 -1.71 -7.68
CA ALA A 94 8.24 -0.52 -8.42
C ALA A 94 6.88 -0.01 -7.92
N GLN A 95 5.92 -0.92 -7.65
CA GLN A 95 4.62 -0.57 -7.08
C GLN A 95 4.74 0.03 -5.67
N LEU A 96 5.62 -0.52 -4.82
CA LEU A 96 5.87 0.02 -3.49
C LEU A 96 6.49 1.43 -3.55
N HIS A 97 7.46 1.65 -4.44
CA HIS A 97 8.06 2.97 -4.65
C HIS A 97 7.02 3.99 -5.13
N ALA A 98 6.18 3.61 -6.10
CA ALA A 98 5.11 4.46 -6.59
C ALA A 98 4.06 4.80 -5.50
N ALA A 99 3.71 3.83 -4.66
CA ALA A 99 2.79 4.04 -3.53
C ALA A 99 3.36 5.02 -2.49
N ARG A 100 4.66 4.91 -2.21
CA ARG A 100 5.36 5.83 -1.30
C ARG A 100 5.41 7.26 -1.85
N ASP A 101 5.78 7.42 -3.11
CA ASP A 101 5.86 8.74 -3.76
C ASP A 101 4.49 9.43 -3.83
N ALA A 102 3.41 8.66 -4.02
CA ALA A 102 2.04 9.16 -3.98
C ALA A 102 1.63 9.63 -2.57
N GLY A 103 2.01 8.89 -1.52
CA GLY A 103 1.77 9.28 -0.12
C GLY A 103 2.52 10.53 0.33
N GLU A 104 3.76 10.72 -0.15
CA GLU A 104 4.57 11.92 0.11
C GLU A 104 3.98 13.17 -0.59
N ARG A 105 3.47 13.04 -1.83
CA ARG A 105 2.78 14.13 -2.53
C ARG A 105 1.44 14.51 -1.89
N ALA A 106 0.69 13.56 -1.36
CA ALA A 106 -0.56 13.82 -0.64
C ALA A 106 -0.33 14.55 0.70
N SER A 107 0.81 14.29 1.35
CA SER A 107 1.18 14.92 2.62
C SER A 107 1.91 16.26 2.46
N GLY A 108 2.45 16.54 1.26
CA GLY A 108 3.31 17.70 0.97
C GLY A 108 2.62 18.97 0.50
N SER A 109 1.30 19.14 0.67
CA SER A 109 0.57 20.32 0.16
C SER A 109 0.19 21.33 1.25
N PRO A 110 1.02 22.33 1.58
CA PRO A 110 0.52 23.61 2.01
C PRO A 110 0.24 24.44 0.76
N MET A 111 -1.03 24.49 0.36
CA MET A 111 -1.51 25.49 -0.59
C MET A 111 -1.21 26.88 0.00
N ARG A 112 -0.13 27.49 -0.50
CA ARG A 112 0.31 28.83 -0.14
C ARG A 112 -0.77 29.80 -0.63
N ALA A 113 -1.61 30.25 0.29
CA ALA A 113 -2.62 31.27 0.04
C ALA A 113 -1.98 32.49 -0.64
N PRO A 114 -2.59 33.04 -1.71
CA PRO A 114 -2.17 34.34 -2.22
C PRO A 114 -2.45 35.38 -1.13
N ARG A 115 -1.38 35.87 -0.49
CA ARG A 115 -1.46 36.97 0.47
C ARG A 115 -1.87 38.23 -0.27
N HIS A 116 -3.01 38.76 0.16
CA HIS A 116 -3.51 40.11 -0.06
C HIS A 116 -2.39 41.16 -0.05
N ALA A 117 -2.32 41.95 -1.11
CA ALA A 117 -1.78 43.30 -1.13
C ALA A 117 -2.55 44.06 -2.22
N ALA A 118 -3.09 45.26 -2.05
CA ALA A 118 -3.49 46.04 -0.90
C ALA A 118 -4.54 47.02 -1.47
N ARG A 119 -5.59 47.32 -0.70
CA ARG A 119 -6.41 48.55 -0.80
C ARG A 119 -5.45 49.77 -0.84
N VAL A 120 -5.60 50.86 -1.60
CA VAL A 120 -6.62 51.95 -1.76
C VAL A 120 -5.95 53.05 -2.64
N PRO A 121 -6.47 54.28 -2.90
CA PRO A 121 -7.83 54.80 -3.19
C PRO A 121 -7.86 55.66 -4.50
N GLY A 122 -9.06 56.10 -4.92
CA GLY A 122 -9.31 56.68 -6.25
C GLY A 122 -8.76 58.08 -6.56
N VAL A 123 -8.81 58.44 -7.85
CA VAL A 123 -8.79 59.83 -8.36
C VAL A 123 -9.70 59.91 -9.60
N ARG A 124 -10.28 61.10 -9.73
CA ARG A 124 -11.50 61.57 -10.40
C ARG A 124 -11.32 61.86 -11.90
N MET A 125 -12.46 61.83 -12.60
CA MET A 125 -12.75 62.29 -13.98
C MET A 125 -12.14 63.66 -14.35
N PRO A 126 -12.07 63.97 -15.65
CA PRO A 126 -13.09 64.86 -16.24
C PRO A 126 -13.96 64.22 -17.32
#